data_AF-A0A537H5R1-F1
#
_entry.id   AF-A0A537H5R1-F1
#
_cell.length_a   1.000
_cell.length_b   1.000
_cell.length_c   1.000
_cell.angle_alpha   90.00
_cell.angle_beta   90.00
_cell.angle_gamma   90.00
#
_symmetry.space_group_name_H-M   'P 1'
#
loop_
_entity.id
_entity.type
_entity.pdbx_description
1 polymer ?
#
loop_
_entity_poly.entity_id
_entity_poly.type
_entity_poly.pdbx_seq_one_letter_code
_entity_poly.pdbx_strand_id
1 'polypeptide(L)' 'AAKYLKATFQSLDSLKVKKDGVRNRLSQTNHVLEIARDYARDAEHYLGNRKPVTALACIAYAEGLLDALKFLQLVEF' A
#
# COMPACT_ATOMS: atom_id res chain seq x y z
N ALA A 1 -9.73 -11.08 -0.66
CA ALA A 1 -9.29 -9.98 0.21
C ALA A 1 -8.30 -10.45 1.28
N ALA A 2 -8.66 -11.38 2.18
CA ALA A 2 -7.80 -11.81 3.30
C ALA A 2 -6.33 -12.16 2.96
N LYS A 3 -6.11 -12.94 1.89
CA LYS A 3 -4.76 -13.28 1.42
C LYS A 3 -3.95 -12.05 1.01
N TYR A 4 -4.55 -11.17 0.21
CA TYR A 4 -3.94 -9.92 -0.27
C TYR A 4 -3.62 -9.01 0.90
N LEU A 5 -4.55 -8.88 1.84
CA LEU A 5 -4.39 -8.07 3.04
C LEU A 5 -3.13 -8.44 3.82
N LYS A 6 -2.93 -9.73 4.08
CA LYS A 6 -1.70 -10.23 4.72
C LYS A 6 -0.44 -9.87 3.92
N ALA A 7 -0.46 -10.05 2.61
CA ALA A 7 0.69 -9.75 1.75
C ALA A 7 1.01 -8.25 1.73
N THR A 8 -0.01 -7.39 1.56
CA THR A 8 0.15 -5.94 1.53
C THR A 8 0.68 -5.40 2.85
N PHE A 9 0.19 -5.87 3.99
CA PHE A 9 0.73 -5.48 5.30
C PHE A 9 2.20 -5.90 5.46
N GLN A 10 2.57 -7.12 5.02
CA GLN A 10 3.97 -7.55 5.02
C GLN A 10 4.85 -6.65 4.15
N SER A 11 4.36 -6.23 2.98
CA SER A 11 5.07 -5.29 2.11
C SER A 11 5.20 -3.91 2.75
N LEU A 12 4.16 -3.42 3.42
CA LEU A 12 4.17 -2.14 4.14
C LEU A 12 5.15 -2.14 5.32
N ASP A 13 5.25 -3.25 6.04
CA ASP A 13 6.13 -3.40 7.21
C ASP A 13 7.61 -3.57 6.81
N SER A 14 7.88 -4.24 5.68
CA SER A 14 9.24 -4.47 5.19
C SER A 14 9.77 -3.35 4.27
N LEU A 15 8.94 -2.34 3.99
CA LEU A 15 9.22 -1.28 3.04
C LEU A 15 10.42 -0.41 3.43
N LYS A 16 11.31 -0.18 2.46
CA LYS A 16 12.41 0.79 2.55
C LYS A 16 12.28 1.84 1.46
N VAL A 17 12.41 3.11 1.83
CA VAL A 17 12.42 4.25 0.90
C VAL A 17 13.85 4.45 0.36
N LYS A 18 14.02 4.46 -0.96
CA LYS A 18 15.33 4.61 -1.61
C LYS A 18 15.77 6.07 -1.59
N LYS A 19 16.92 6.38 -0.97
CA LYS A 19 17.41 7.76 -0.80
C LYS A 19 17.71 8.47 -2.13
N ASP A 20 18.17 7.75 -3.15
CA ASP A 20 18.62 8.34 -4.42
C ASP A 20 17.49 8.74 -5.38
N GLY A 21 16.40 7.96 -5.44
CA GLY A 21 15.24 8.27 -6.30
C GLY A 21 14.30 9.36 -5.74
N VAL A 22 14.52 9.76 -4.48
CA VAL A 22 13.51 10.42 -3.64
C VAL A 22 13.89 11.85 -3.25
N ARG A 23 15.09 12.34 -3.64
CA ARG A 23 15.60 13.67 -3.22
C ARG A 23 14.65 14.83 -3.51
N ASN A 24 13.84 14.75 -4.59
CA ASN A 24 12.81 15.74 -4.96
C ASN A 24 11.37 15.20 -4.88
N ARG A 25 11.18 13.95 -4.40
CA ARG A 25 9.88 13.26 -4.37
C ARG A 25 9.49 12.68 -3.01
N LEU A 26 10.24 12.99 -1.95
CA LEU A 26 10.04 12.39 -0.62
C LEU A 26 8.66 12.67 -0.04
N SER A 27 8.18 13.92 -0.15
CA SER A 27 6.86 14.29 0.37
C SER A 27 5.75 13.57 -0.40
N GLN A 28 5.82 13.53 -1.74
CA GLN A 28 4.83 12.80 -2.55
C GLN A 28 4.88 11.29 -2.28
N THR A 29 6.08 10.72 -2.15
CA THR A 29 6.26 9.28 -1.88
C THR A 29 5.65 8.92 -0.53
N ASN A 30 5.94 9.70 0.52
CA ASN A 30 5.37 9.49 1.85
C ASN A 30 3.84 9.64 1.85
N HIS A 31 3.31 10.63 1.13
CA HIS A 31 1.87 10.82 1.02
C HIS A 31 1.18 9.63 0.33
N VAL A 32 1.75 9.12 -0.77
CA VAL A 32 1.21 7.92 -1.44
C VAL A 32 1.28 6.70 -0.52
N LEU A 33 2.35 6.57 0.28
CA LEU A 33 2.48 5.49 1.27
C LEU A 33 1.46 5.61 2.40
N GLU A 34 1.11 6.82 2.85
CA GLU A 34 0.02 7.04 3.80
C GLU A 34 -1.32 6.60 3.21
N ILE A 35 -1.63 7.02 1.98
CA ILE A 35 -2.86 6.60 1.28
C ILE A 35 -2.90 5.07 1.16
N ALA A 36 -1.80 4.41 0.79
CA ALA A 36 -1.75 2.95 0.70
C ALA A 36 -2.05 2.27 2.05
N ARG A 37 -1.56 2.83 3.17
CA ARG A 37 -1.87 2.32 4.52
C ARG A 37 -3.33 2.55 4.89
N ASP A 38 -3.90 3.69 4.55
CA ASP A 38 -5.31 4.00 4.81
C ASP A 38 -6.23 2.99 4.10
N TYR A 39 -5.97 2.73 2.82
CA TYR A 39 -6.75 1.75 2.06
C TYR A 39 -6.53 0.30 2.53
N ALA A 40 -5.36 -0.05 3.04
CA ALA A 40 -5.13 -1.35 3.67
C ALA A 40 -5.96 -1.51 4.96
N ARG A 41 -6.06 -0.45 5.78
CA ARG A 41 -6.92 -0.40 6.97
C ARG A 41 -8.40 -0.46 6.60
N ASP A 42 -8.82 0.24 5.56
CA ASP A 42 -10.20 0.17 5.05
C ASP A 42 -10.54 -1.25 4.58
N ALA A 43 -9.62 -1.91 3.88
CA ALA A 43 -9.81 -3.29 3.46
C ALA A 43 -10.01 -4.23 4.65
N GLU A 44 -9.26 -4.04 5.73
CA GLU A 44 -9.39 -4.82 6.97
C GLU A 44 -10.77 -4.58 7.61
N HIS A 45 -11.16 -3.32 7.73
CA HIS A 45 -12.46 -2.92 8.26
C HIS A 45 -13.63 -3.52 7.46
N TYR A 46 -13.63 -3.40 6.14
CA TYR A 46 -14.71 -3.91 5.29
C TYR A 46 -14.76 -5.43 5.24
N LEU A 47 -13.61 -6.11 5.37
CA LEU A 47 -13.57 -7.56 5.46
C LEU A 47 -14.22 -8.04 6.75
N GLY A 48 -13.93 -7.40 7.89
CA GLY A 48 -14.57 -7.68 9.18
C GLY A 48 -16.08 -7.44 9.16
N ASN A 49 -16.54 -6.43 8.41
CA ASN A 49 -17.95 -6.06 8.27
C ASN A 49 -18.73 -6.86 7.20
N ARG A 50 -18.22 -8.01 6.75
CA ARG A 50 -18.85 -8.86 5.72
C ARG A 50 -19.13 -8.12 4.39
N LYS A 51 -18.29 -7.14 4.03
CA LYS A 51 -18.30 -6.44 2.72
C LYS A 51 -17.09 -6.86 1.87
N PRO A 52 -17.03 -8.11 1.38
CA PRO A 52 -15.83 -8.67 0.77
C PRO A 52 -15.43 -8.01 -0.56
N VAL A 53 -16.40 -7.52 -1.34
CA VAL A 53 -16.13 -6.82 -2.61
C VAL A 53 -15.48 -5.47 -2.35
N THR A 54 -16.02 -4.68 -1.41
CA THR A 54 -15.43 -3.41 -0.99
C THR A 54 -14.04 -3.61 -0.41
N ALA A 55 -13.86 -4.62 0.45
CA ALA A 55 -12.55 -4.98 0.99
C ALA A 55 -11.54 -5.34 -0.11
N LEU A 56 -11.99 -6.08 -1.13
CA LEU A 56 -11.15 -6.44 -2.27
C LEU A 56 -10.75 -5.21 -3.11
N ALA A 57 -11.68 -4.28 -3.34
CA ALA A 57 -11.39 -3.04 -4.04
C ALA A 57 -10.37 -2.17 -3.27
N CYS A 58 -10.55 -2.03 -1.95
CA CYS A 58 -9.63 -1.26 -1.11
C CYS A 58 -8.21 -1.85 -1.12
N ILE A 59 -8.08 -3.17 -0.96
CA ILE A 59 -6.74 -3.78 -0.93
C ILE A 59 -6.06 -3.76 -2.30
N ALA A 60 -6.80 -3.96 -3.39
CA ALA A 60 -6.26 -3.86 -4.74
C ALA A 60 -5.75 -2.45 -5.06
N TYR A 61 -6.44 -1.41 -4.56
CA TYR A 61 -5.97 -0.03 -4.69
C TYR A 61 -4.67 0.20 -3.91
N ALA A 62 -4.59 -0.26 -2.66
CA ALA A 62 -3.36 -0.18 -1.86
C ALA A 62 -2.18 -0.90 -2.54
N GLU A 63 -2.39 -2.11 -3.06
CA GLU A 63 -1.37 -2.86 -3.82
C GLU A 63 -0.92 -2.10 -5.07
N GLY A 64 -1.85 -1.57 -5.86
CA GLY A 64 -1.52 -0.79 -7.06
C GLY A 64 -0.67 0.45 -6.77
N LEU A 65 -0.92 1.13 -5.64
CA LEU A 65 -0.08 2.25 -5.20
C LEU A 65 1.35 1.80 -4.85
N LEU A 66 1.49 0.70 -4.11
CA LEU A 66 2.81 0.17 -3.73
C LEU A 66 3.60 -0.33 -4.94
N ASP A 67 2.95 -1.03 -5.86
CA ASP A 67 3.55 -1.52 -7.10
C ASP A 67 4.03 -0.36 -7.98
N ALA A 68 3.26 0.73 -8.06
CA ALA A 68 3.68 1.94 -8.78
C ALA A 68 4.93 2.58 -8.15
N LEU A 69 4.98 2.70 -6.82
CA LEU A 69 6.17 3.22 -6.13
C LEU A 69 7.40 2.32 -6.32
N LYS A 70 7.21 1.00 -6.32
CA LYS A 70 8.28 0.01 -6.57
C LYS A 70 8.76 0.09 -8.02
N PHE A 71 7.85 0.19 -8.98
CA PHE A 71 8.16 0.38 -10.40
C PHE A 71 8.99 1.65 -10.66
N LEU A 72 8.65 2.75 -9.98
CA LEU A 72 9.39 4.00 -10.04
C LEU A 72 10.72 3.99 -9.25
N GLN A 73 11.09 2.85 -8.67
CA GLN A 73 12.29 2.68 -7.85
C GLN A 73 12.37 3.65 -6.66
N LEU A 74 11.22 4.07 -6.13
CA LEU A 74 11.13 4.94 -4.95
C LEU A 74 11.15 4.14 -3.64
N VAL A 75 10.67 2.89 -3.70
CA VAL A 75 10.60 1.96 -2.57
C VAL A 75 11.08 0.57 -2.95
N GLU A 76 11.42 -0.26 -1.95
CA GLU A 76 11.71 -1.68 -2.09
C GLU A 76 11.17 -2.49 -0.90
N PHE A 77 10.81 -3.75 -1.18
CA PHE A 77 10.34 -4.78 -0.26
C PHE A 77 10.44 -6.15 -0.95
#